data_AF-A0A7J7IHQ1-F1
#
_entry.id   AF-A0A7J7IHQ1-F1
#
_cell.length_a   1.000
_cell.length_b   1.000
_cell.length_c   1.000
_cell.angle_alpha   90.00
_cell.angle_beta   90.00
_cell.angle_gamma   90.00
#
_symmetry.space_group_name_H-M   'P 1'
#
loop_
_entity.id
_entity.type
_entity.pdbx_description
1 polymer ?
#
loop_
_entity_poly.entity_id
_entity_poly.type
_entity_poly.pdbx_seq_one_letter_code
_entity_poly.pdbx_strand_id
1 'polypeptide(L)'
;MFVLSLTGATLLVRHGETDWNRSGRSQGQLDESRLTARGYEQAQRTAQWLCSSAADQIHTIAVSTLQRARESAYHIEKEDASASKWRRWYTELLWEVHVPWQGEQKLDLDLRYPEGLPQISSGTGPLPAPGGTLQSRGAVLDGEERILCPRLRSGLWSLTSRRFVPC
;
A
#
# COMPACT_ATOMS: atom_id res chain seq x y z
N MET A 1 -1.11 -3.85 -2.37
CA MET A 1 -0.15 -3.10 -1.53
C MET A 1 1.25 -3.66 -1.76
N PHE A 2 2.32 -2.93 -1.46
CA PHE A 2 3.68 -3.46 -1.36
C PHE A 2 4.45 -2.74 -0.23
N VAL A 3 5.57 -3.33 0.19
CA VAL A 3 6.33 -2.90 1.35
C VAL A 3 7.78 -2.70 0.97
N LEU A 4 8.38 -1.58 1.39
CA LEU A 4 9.80 -1.31 1.27
C LEU A 4 10.42 -1.41 2.66
N SER A 5 11.46 -2.23 2.80
CA SER A 5 12.24 -2.32 4.03
C SER A 5 13.46 -1.43 3.93
N LEU A 6 13.61 -0.57 4.93
CA LEU A 6 14.75 0.31 5.10
C LEU A 6 15.54 -0.11 6.33
N THR A 7 16.76 0.41 6.50
CA THR A 7 17.51 0.22 7.74
C THR A 7 16.73 0.78 8.93
N GLY A 8 16.14 -0.10 9.75
CA GLY A 8 15.41 0.28 10.96
C GLY A 8 13.99 0.82 10.74
N ALA A 9 13.44 0.73 9.53
CA ALA A 9 12.06 1.17 9.25
C ALA A 9 11.40 0.37 8.12
N THR A 10 10.07 0.42 8.07
CA THR A 10 9.26 -0.19 7.02
C THR A 10 8.33 0.86 6.42
N LEU A 11 8.32 0.99 5.10
CA LEU A 11 7.37 1.82 4.37
C LEU A 11 6.32 0.93 3.73
N LEU A 12 5.05 1.23 4.00
CA LEU A 12 3.91 0.61 3.33
C LEU A 12 3.50 1.50 2.16
N VAL A 13 3.38 0.94 0.97
CA VAL A 13 3.02 1.68 -0.23
C VAL A 13 1.79 1.06 -0.86
N ARG A 14 0.76 1.88 -1.10
CA ARG A 14 -0.41 1.44 -1.86
C ARG A 14 -0.10 1.49 -3.36
N HIS A 15 -0.74 0.61 -4.13
CA HIS A 15 -0.67 0.72 -5.58
C HIS A 15 -1.31 2.04 -6.06
N GLY A 16 -0.95 2.49 -7.26
CA GLY A 16 -1.60 3.65 -7.88
C GLY A 16 -3.08 3.39 -8.20
N GLU A 17 -3.79 4.45 -8.55
CA GLU A 17 -5.19 4.43 -8.99
C GLU A 17 -5.38 3.43 -10.13
N THR A 18 -6.44 2.62 -10.02
CA THR A 18 -6.88 1.69 -11.06
C THR A 18 -8.19 2.12 -11.70
N ASP A 19 -8.50 1.58 -12.87
CA ASP A 19 -9.80 1.72 -13.54
C ASP A 19 -10.99 1.33 -12.63
N TRP A 20 -10.82 0.35 -11.75
CA TRP A 20 -11.81 -0.03 -10.75
C TRP A 20 -11.94 1.00 -9.61
N ASN A 21 -10.83 1.61 -9.17
CA ASN A 21 -10.92 2.74 -8.23
C ASN A 21 -11.72 3.89 -8.85
N ARG A 22 -11.41 4.24 -10.11
CA ARG A 22 -12.07 5.33 -10.83
C ARG A 22 -13.57 5.07 -11.09
N SER A 23 -13.93 3.81 -11.36
CA SER A 23 -15.33 3.41 -11.57
C SER A 23 -16.07 3.02 -10.29
N GLY A 24 -15.43 3.11 -9.12
CA GLY A 24 -16.03 2.76 -7.83
C GLY A 24 -16.34 1.27 -7.67
N ARG A 25 -15.58 0.38 -8.32
CA ARG A 25 -15.72 -1.08 -8.17
C ARG A 25 -14.85 -1.63 -7.05
N SER A 26 -15.39 -2.57 -6.31
CA SER A 26 -14.65 -3.27 -5.24
C SER A 26 -13.63 -4.23 -5.84
N GLN A 27 -12.35 -4.09 -5.53
CA GLN A 27 -11.29 -4.93 -6.11
C GLN A 27 -11.12 -6.27 -5.40
N GLY A 28 -10.94 -6.24 -4.07
CA GLY A 28 -10.44 -7.39 -3.31
C GLY A 28 -9.21 -8.03 -3.97
N GLN A 29 -9.19 -9.35 -4.04
CA GLN A 29 -8.18 -10.19 -4.69
C GLN A 29 -8.38 -10.39 -6.20
N LEU A 30 -9.44 -9.87 -6.83
CA LEU A 30 -9.56 -9.91 -8.29
C LEU A 30 -8.42 -9.10 -8.93
N ASP A 31 -7.77 -9.71 -9.91
CA ASP A 31 -6.58 -9.16 -10.57
C ASP A 31 -6.87 -8.60 -11.98
N GLU A 32 -8.10 -8.14 -12.18
CA GLU A 32 -8.60 -7.65 -13.47
C GLU A 32 -8.41 -6.15 -13.66
N SER A 33 -8.35 -5.39 -12.57
CA SER A 33 -8.13 -3.94 -12.63
C SER A 33 -6.73 -3.61 -13.17
N ARG A 34 -6.60 -2.47 -13.86
CA ARG A 34 -5.35 -1.95 -14.42
C ARG A 34 -5.10 -0.54 -13.92
N LEU A 35 -3.83 -0.14 -13.81
CA LEU A 35 -3.49 1.23 -13.43
C LEU A 35 -4.02 2.23 -14.47
N THR A 36 -4.48 3.38 -14.00
CA THR A 36 -4.83 4.52 -14.87
C THR A 36 -3.61 5.35 -15.19
N ALA A 37 -3.72 6.30 -16.13
CA ALA A 37 -2.69 7.32 -16.35
C ALA A 37 -2.29 8.03 -15.05
N ARG A 38 -3.28 8.37 -14.21
CA ARG A 38 -3.06 8.96 -12.88
C ARG A 38 -2.36 7.98 -11.93
N GLY A 39 -2.71 6.69 -11.97
CA GLY A 39 -2.01 5.65 -11.23
C GLY A 39 -0.52 5.55 -11.56
N TYR A 40 -0.17 5.70 -12.84
CA TYR A 40 1.23 5.76 -13.26
C TYR A 40 1.93 7.03 -12.75
N GLU A 41 1.29 8.19 -12.82
CA GLU A 41 1.84 9.44 -12.25
C GLU A 41 2.08 9.32 -10.74
N GLN A 42 1.18 8.65 -10.01
CA GLN A 42 1.34 8.41 -8.57
C GLN A 42 2.53 7.51 -8.27
N ALA A 43 2.75 6.46 -9.07
CA ALA A 43 3.92 5.61 -8.96
C ALA A 43 5.21 6.42 -9.20
N GLN A 44 5.24 7.27 -10.22
CA GLN A 44 6.39 8.14 -10.51
C GLN A 44 6.68 9.12 -9.37
N ARG A 45 5.65 9.79 -8.82
CA ARG A 45 5.81 10.69 -7.66
C ARG A 45 6.35 9.95 -6.43
N THR A 46 5.90 8.71 -6.23
CA THR A 46 6.42 7.86 -5.16
C THR A 46 7.90 7.57 -5.37
N ALA A 47 8.30 7.22 -6.59
CA ALA A 47 9.70 6.98 -6.94
C ALA A 47 10.58 8.21 -6.68
N GLN A 48 10.13 9.38 -7.13
CA GLN A 48 10.82 10.65 -6.91
C GLN A 48 11.03 10.94 -5.42
N TRP A 49 10.00 10.69 -4.60
CA TRP A 49 10.12 10.86 -3.15
C TRP A 49 11.07 9.86 -2.51
N LEU A 50 11.07 8.60 -2.95
CA LEU A 50 12.01 7.58 -2.48
C LEU A 50 13.43 7.97 -2.84
N CYS A 51 13.66 8.45 -4.06
CA CYS A 51 14.96 8.96 -4.52
C CYS A 51 15.43 10.14 -3.65
N SER A 52 14.55 11.09 -3.32
CA SER A 52 14.94 12.28 -2.55
C SER A 52 15.12 12.01 -1.06
N SER A 53 14.45 11.00 -0.51
CA SER A 53 14.31 10.84 0.95
C SER A 53 14.96 9.56 1.50
N ALA A 54 15.17 8.54 0.66
CA ALA A 54 15.46 7.19 1.10
C ALA A 54 16.31 6.34 0.13
N ALA A 55 16.85 6.90 -0.97
CA ALA A 55 17.49 6.15 -2.07
C ALA A 55 18.53 5.09 -1.63
N ASP A 56 19.32 5.39 -0.60
CA ASP A 56 20.39 4.50 -0.11
C ASP A 56 20.00 3.67 1.12
N GLN A 57 18.77 3.82 1.61
CA GLN A 57 18.30 3.17 2.83
C GLN A 57 17.43 1.96 2.54
N ILE A 58 16.90 1.81 1.32
CA ILE A 58 16.02 0.70 0.93
C ILE A 58 16.89 -0.49 0.52
N HIS A 59 16.66 -1.63 1.18
CA HIS A 59 17.39 -2.87 0.90
C HIS A 59 16.51 -3.94 0.27
N THR A 60 15.19 -3.85 0.49
CA THR A 60 14.25 -4.90 0.12
C THR A 60 12.91 -4.31 -0.29
N ILE A 61 12.30 -4.90 -1.31
CA ILE A 61 10.93 -4.64 -1.73
C ILE A 61 10.11 -5.94 -1.74
N ALA A 62 8.98 -5.90 -1.06
CA ALA A 62 8.01 -6.97 -0.94
C ALA A 62 6.74 -6.59 -1.69
N VAL A 63 6.40 -7.28 -2.77
CA VAL A 63 5.29 -6.88 -3.64
C VAL A 63 4.17 -7.91 -3.59
N SER A 64 2.92 -7.46 -3.45
CA SER A 64 1.75 -8.33 -3.66
C SER A 64 1.78 -8.93 -5.06
N THR A 65 1.42 -10.22 -5.21
CA THR A 65 1.35 -10.85 -6.55
C THR A 65 0.23 -10.30 -7.44
N LEU A 66 -0.66 -9.44 -6.91
CA LEU A 66 -1.68 -8.74 -7.71
C LEU A 66 -1.02 -7.74 -8.69
N GLN A 67 -1.40 -7.82 -9.97
CA GLN A 67 -0.92 -7.02 -11.10
C GLN A 67 -0.84 -5.53 -10.79
N ARG A 68 -1.88 -4.92 -10.22
CA ARG A 68 -1.85 -3.49 -9.87
C ARG A 68 -0.69 -3.10 -8.93
N ALA A 69 -0.32 -3.98 -8.01
CA ALA A 69 0.82 -3.77 -7.12
C ALA A 69 2.15 -4.01 -7.85
N ARG A 70 2.22 -5.05 -8.69
CA ARG A 70 3.38 -5.35 -9.54
C ARG A 70 3.68 -4.22 -10.52
N GLU A 71 2.67 -3.69 -11.19
CA GLU A 71 2.80 -2.57 -12.12
C GLU A 71 3.28 -1.31 -11.38
N SER A 72 2.68 -0.99 -10.23
CA SER A 72 3.10 0.18 -9.44
C SER A 72 4.56 0.07 -8.99
N ALA A 73 4.95 -1.10 -8.47
CA ALA A 73 6.33 -1.37 -8.06
C ALA A 73 7.30 -1.26 -9.25
N TYR A 74 6.95 -1.86 -10.40
CA TYR A 74 7.76 -1.78 -11.61
C TYR A 74 8.00 -0.33 -12.05
N HIS A 75 6.96 0.51 -12.05
CA HIS A 75 7.10 1.92 -12.41
C HIS A 75 7.96 2.70 -11.41
N ILE A 76 7.92 2.35 -10.12
CA ILE A 76 8.80 2.96 -9.13
C ILE A 76 10.25 2.57 -9.35
N GLU A 77 10.51 1.28 -9.53
CA GLU A 77 11.86 0.74 -9.67
C GLU A 77 12.53 1.16 -10.98
N LYS A 78 11.73 1.44 -12.02
CA LYS A 78 12.25 1.98 -13.29
C LYS A 78 12.84 3.39 -13.13
N GLU A 79 12.27 4.20 -12.25
CA GLU A 79 12.68 5.60 -12.04
C GLU A 79 13.76 5.73 -10.95
N ASP A 80 13.86 4.77 -10.02
CA ASP A 80 14.86 4.76 -8.97
C ASP A 80 16.13 3.99 -9.39
N ALA A 81 17.22 4.71 -9.67
CA ALA A 81 18.49 4.11 -10.08
C ALA A 81 19.08 3.14 -9.03
N SER A 82 18.75 3.32 -7.75
CA SER A 82 19.17 2.43 -6.67
C SER A 82 18.33 1.16 -6.58
N ALA A 83 17.20 1.07 -7.28
CA ALA A 83 16.32 -0.10 -7.25
C ALA A 83 17.00 -1.40 -7.70
N SER A 84 18.02 -1.30 -8.55
CA SER A 84 18.85 -2.45 -8.95
C SER A 84 19.53 -3.18 -7.78
N LYS A 85 19.70 -2.51 -6.63
CA LYS A 85 20.29 -3.07 -5.41
C LYS A 85 19.27 -3.75 -4.50
N TRP A 86 17.97 -3.51 -4.72
CA TRP A 86 16.94 -3.99 -3.81
C TRP A 86 16.72 -5.50 -3.99
N ARG A 87 16.62 -6.23 -2.88
CA ARG A 87 16.11 -7.60 -2.90
C ARG A 87 14.61 -7.57 -3.14
N ARG A 88 14.16 -8.15 -4.24
CA ARG A 88 12.73 -8.26 -4.56
C ARG A 88 12.18 -9.63 -4.16
N TRP A 89 10.99 -9.63 -3.57
CA TRP A 89 10.15 -10.83 -3.49
C TRP A 89 8.69 -10.50 -3.76
N TYR A 90 7.98 -11.46 -4.36
CA TYR A 90 6.53 -11.40 -4.52
C TYR A 90 5.86 -12.30 -3.47
N THR A 91 4.71 -11.89 -2.94
CA THR A 91 4.00 -12.69 -1.93
C THR A 91 2.49 -12.44 -1.91
N GLU A 92 1.73 -13.50 -1.67
CA GLU A 92 0.28 -13.49 -1.46
C GLU A 92 -0.10 -12.95 -0.08
N LEU A 93 0.85 -12.90 0.87
CA LEU A 93 0.62 -12.35 2.21
C LEU A 93 0.30 -10.84 2.20
N LEU A 94 0.57 -10.17 1.07
CA LEU A 94 0.24 -8.75 0.84
C LEU A 94 -0.97 -8.57 -0.08
N TRP A 95 -1.78 -9.62 -0.26
CA TRP A 95 -3.06 -9.51 -0.95
C TRP A 95 -4.01 -8.59 -0.21
N GLU A 96 -4.86 -7.95 -1.00
CA GLU A 96 -6.02 -7.25 -0.46
C GLU A 96 -6.95 -8.26 0.22
N VAL A 97 -7.81 -7.78 1.11
CA VAL A 97 -8.82 -8.61 1.75
C VAL A 97 -9.74 -9.21 0.68
N HIS A 98 -9.96 -10.52 0.76
CA HIS A 98 -10.98 -11.18 -0.06
C HIS A 98 -12.36 -10.68 0.36
N VAL A 99 -13.18 -10.24 -0.59
CA VAL A 99 -14.56 -9.84 -0.32
C VAL A 99 -15.53 -10.55 -1.28
N PRO A 100 -16.73 -10.97 -0.86
CA PRO A 100 -17.66 -11.66 -1.76
C PRO A 100 -18.14 -10.82 -2.96
N TRP A 101 -18.13 -9.50 -2.83
CA TRP A 101 -18.65 -8.54 -3.81
C TRP A 101 -17.56 -7.92 -4.71
N GLN A 102 -16.49 -8.64 -4.98
CA GLN A 102 -15.44 -8.16 -5.88
C GLN A 102 -15.98 -8.00 -7.30
N GLY A 103 -15.60 -6.92 -7.96
CA GLY A 103 -16.09 -6.53 -9.29
C GLY A 103 -17.38 -5.72 -9.26
N GLU A 104 -18.12 -5.73 -8.15
CA GLU A 104 -19.38 -4.99 -8.03
C GLU A 104 -19.14 -3.48 -7.81
N GLN A 105 -20.03 -2.65 -8.37
CA GLN A 105 -20.00 -1.22 -8.11
C GLN A 105 -20.45 -0.94 -6.68
N LYS A 106 -19.74 -0.05 -6.01
CA LYS A 106 -20.09 0.42 -4.68
C LYS A 106 -21.52 0.95 -4.62
N LEU A 107 -21.97 1.67 -5.66
CA LEU A 107 -23.34 2.18 -5.71
C LEU A 107 -24.39 1.05 -5.69
N ASP A 108 -24.17 -0.02 -6.47
CA ASP A 108 -25.07 -1.17 -6.49
C ASP A 108 -25.08 -1.89 -5.13
N LEU A 109 -23.92 -1.95 -4.47
CA LEU A 109 -23.79 -2.52 -3.13
C LEU A 109 -24.48 -1.68 -2.07
N ASP A 110 -24.33 -0.36 -2.11
CA ASP A 110 -24.95 0.56 -1.17
C ASP A 110 -26.49 0.53 -1.34
N LEU A 111 -27.00 0.31 -2.55
CA LEU A 111 -28.44 0.07 -2.80
C LEU A 111 -28.92 -1.29 -2.29
N ARG A 112 -28.11 -2.34 -2.45
CA ARG A 112 -28.46 -3.71 -2.02
C ARG A 112 -28.36 -3.88 -0.50
N TYR A 113 -27.42 -3.17 0.12
CA TYR A 113 -27.10 -3.23 1.54
C TYR A 113 -27.12 -1.82 2.16
N PRO A 114 -28.30 -1.19 2.27
CA PRO A 114 -28.41 0.19 2.77
C PRO A 114 -27.98 0.35 4.23
N GLU A 115 -28.05 -0.73 5.02
CA GLU A 115 -27.56 -0.78 6.41
C GLU A 115 -26.06 -1.06 6.51
N GLY A 116 -25.36 -1.14 5.37
CA GLY A 116 -23.95 -1.46 5.26
C GLY A 116 -23.68 -2.92 4.88
N LEU A 117 -22.47 -3.14 4.37
CA LEU A 117 -22.01 -4.45 3.94
C LEU A 117 -21.91 -5.42 5.13
N PRO A 118 -22.22 -6.72 4.92
CA PRO A 118 -22.04 -7.72 5.96
C PRO A 118 -20.57 -7.79 6.38
N GLN A 119 -20.34 -7.86 7.69
CA GLN A 119 -18.99 -7.92 8.26
C GLN A 119 -18.27 -9.16 7.74
N ILE A 120 -17.09 -8.96 7.16
CA ILE A 120 -16.19 -10.06 6.82
C ILE A 120 -15.30 -10.27 8.03
N SER A 121 -15.30 -11.48 8.60
CA SER A 121 -14.27 -11.85 9.55
C SER A 121 -12.92 -11.82 8.84
N SER A 122 -12.18 -10.72 8.97
CA SER A 122 -10.79 -10.69 8.56
C SER A 122 -10.08 -11.72 9.42
N GLY A 123 -9.62 -12.82 8.82
CA GLY A 123 -8.75 -13.79 9.46
C GLY A 123 -7.43 -13.09 9.83
N THR A 124 -7.45 -12.34 10.92
CA THR A 124 -6.35 -11.47 11.34
C THR A 124 -5.56 -12.23 12.39
N GLY A 125 -4.92 -13.31 11.96
CA GLY A 125 -3.78 -13.84 12.70
C GLY A 125 -2.57 -12.92 12.49
N PRO A 126 -1.72 -12.69 13.50
CA PRO A 126 -0.47 -11.97 13.28
C PRO A 126 0.33 -12.66 12.16
N LEU A 127 0.91 -11.87 11.24
CA LEU A 127 1.88 -12.37 10.27
C LEU A 127 2.95 -13.16 11.02
N PRO A 128 3.21 -14.44 10.70
CA PRO A 128 4.34 -15.15 11.26
C PRO A 128 5.60 -14.51 10.70
N ALA A 129 6.29 -13.70 11.51
CA ALA A 129 7.61 -13.21 11.16
C ALA A 129 8.58 -14.41 11.17
N PRO A 130 9.39 -14.64 10.12
CA PRO A 130 10.55 -15.49 10.24
C PRO A 130 11.59 -14.75 11.09
N GLY A 131 11.55 -14.99 12.41
CA GLY A 131 12.66 -14.68 13.31
C GLY A 131 12.86 -13.21 13.73
N GLY A 132 11.81 -12.41 13.93
CA GLY A 132 11.97 -11.09 14.52
C GLY A 132 10.67 -10.40 14.93
N THR A 133 10.63 -9.84 16.13
CA THR A 133 9.51 -9.03 16.63
C THR A 133 9.39 -7.74 15.83
N LEU A 134 8.29 -7.56 15.08
CA LEU A 134 8.06 -6.38 14.26
C LEU A 134 7.54 -5.21 15.14
N GLN A 135 8.42 -4.34 15.61
CA GLN A 135 8.03 -3.01 16.11
C GLN A 135 7.91 -2.07 14.89
N SER A 136 6.70 -1.89 14.36
CA SER A 136 6.48 -0.97 13.23
C SER A 136 6.45 0.48 13.71
N ARG A 137 7.59 1.17 13.60
CA ARG A 137 7.62 2.61 13.32
C ARG A 137 7.61 2.77 11.79
N GLY A 138 6.45 2.69 11.16
CA GLY A 138 6.32 2.71 9.70
C GLY A 138 5.38 3.80 9.19
N ALA A 139 5.75 4.44 8.08
CA ALA A 139 4.91 5.41 7.38
C ALA A 139 4.15 4.70 6.23
N VAL A 140 2.89 5.09 6.03
CA VAL A 140 2.07 4.66 4.89
C VAL A 140 2.15 5.74 3.81
N LEU A 141 2.56 5.35 2.61
CA LEU A 141 2.47 6.16 1.40
C LEU A 141 1.18 5.75 0.70
N ASP A 142 0.12 6.51 0.96
CA ASP A 142 -1.12 6.43 0.20
C ASP A 142 -1.01 7.41 -0.96
N GLY A 143 -1.08 6.89 -2.19
CA GLY A 143 -0.88 7.65 -3.43
C GLY A 143 -1.92 8.75 -3.68
N GLU A 144 -2.86 9.01 -2.77
CA GLU A 144 -3.94 9.96 -3.00
C GLU A 144 -3.68 11.39 -2.50
N GLU A 145 -2.89 11.67 -1.46
CA GLU A 145 -2.46 13.07 -1.15
C GLU A 145 -1.58 13.27 0.10
N ARG A 146 -1.17 12.23 0.83
CA ARG A 146 -0.30 12.40 2.01
C ARG A 146 0.78 11.32 2.08
N ILE A 147 2.00 11.75 1.80
CA ILE A 147 3.20 11.11 2.30
C ILE A 147 3.18 11.32 3.82
N LEU A 148 2.78 10.31 4.60
CA LEU A 148 2.69 10.38 6.07
C LEU A 148 4.07 10.31 6.76
N CYS A 149 5.12 10.86 6.16
CA CYS A 149 6.45 10.86 6.75
C CYS A 149 7.07 12.27 6.75
N PRO A 150 6.77 13.10 7.77
CA PRO A 150 7.59 14.26 8.06
C PRO A 150 8.77 13.79 8.93
N ARG A 151 9.91 13.53 8.27
CA ARG A 151 11.27 13.39 8.84
C ARG A 151 11.69 12.03 9.42
N LEU A 152 12.65 11.40 8.71
CA LEU A 152 13.58 10.39 9.20
C LEU A 152 14.65 11.01 10.14
N ARG A 153 14.25 11.63 11.26
CA ARG A 153 15.21 11.95 12.34
C ARG A 153 14.74 11.36 13.65
N SER A 154 15.64 10.58 14.23
CA SER A 154 15.59 9.92 15.54
C SER A 154 14.87 10.77 16.60
N GLY A 155 13.64 10.39 16.93
CA GLY A 155 12.88 10.95 18.04
C GLY A 155 11.77 10.00 18.45
N LEU A 156 11.75 9.58 19.72
CA LEU A 156 10.73 8.69 20.25
C LEU A 156 9.36 9.38 20.24
N TRP A 157 8.34 8.70 19.72
CA TRP A 157 6.95 9.05 20.00
C TRP A 157 6.29 7.96 20.83
N SER A 158 5.74 8.38 21.96
CA SER A 158 4.82 7.66 22.83
C SER A 158 3.41 7.76 22.22
N LEU A 159 2.77 6.61 21.99
CA LEU A 159 1.36 6.54 21.61
C LEU A 159 0.50 6.78 22.85
N THR A 160 0.15 8.04 23.12
CA THR A 160 -1.01 8.33 23.97
C THR A 160 -1.83 9.50 23.44
N SER A 161 -3.13 9.23 23.37
CA SER A 161 -4.27 10.15 23.28
C SER A 161 -4.67 10.72 21.91
N ARG A 162 -5.79 10.15 21.42
CA ARG A 162 -6.98 10.80 20.88
C ARG A 162 -6.90 12.32 20.68
N ARG A 163 -7.25 12.78 19.49
CA ARG A 163 -8.33 13.77 19.26
C ARG A 163 -8.74 13.76 17.79
N PHE A 164 -10.00 13.39 17.58
CA PHE A 164 -10.80 13.80 16.44
C PHE A 164 -10.80 15.33 16.35
N VAL A 165 -10.61 15.88 15.15
CA VAL A 165 -11.09 17.22 14.79
C VAL A 165 -11.81 17.07 13.46
N PRO A 166 -13.14 17.24 13.40
CA PRO A 166 -13.92 17.21 12.17
C PRO A 166 -13.79 18.56 11.44
N CYS A 167 -14.04 18.56 10.13
CA CYS A 167 -14.58 19.75 9.47
C CYS A 167 -16.08 19.83 9.75
#